data_AF-A0A4R0Q9Q6-F1
#
_entry.id   AF-A0A4R0Q9Q6-F1
#
_cell.length_a   1.000
_cell.length_b   1.000
_cell.length_c   1.000
_cell.angle_alpha   90.00
_cell.angle_beta   90.00
_cell.angle_gamma   90.00
#
_symmetry.space_group_name_H-M   'P 1'
#
loop_
_entity.id
_entity.type
_entity.pdbx_description
1 polymer ?
#
loop_
_entity_poly.entity_id
_entity_poly.type
_entity_poly.pdbx_seq_one_letter_code
_entity_poly.pdbx_strand_id
1 'polypeptide(L)'
;MEEFFHYPDDVIFHGDDSQGFTFLQARTLNDDNEKLRKLQIRLERYYLNGFKRSRHDFNISVMSCIGLEVLGQVMLGFDDKGKTVADKTLQVYKWLDPILEQQTSAVFRTNYNLKRNYPNPAGIDFAQGLLTYADIFRKGLRNSFSHTYRSLGVFLDDSLTELVKVDEHEGLLVINGRMLKMALLREYREKFKSAINNTEPEHRQNALRYFELLIR
;
A
#
# COMPACT_ATOMS: atom_id res chain seq x y z
N MET A 1 16.16 25.60 -2.17
CA MET A 1 16.23 24.43 -3.07
C MET A 1 16.44 23.23 -2.17
N GLU A 2 15.48 22.32 -2.10
CA GLU A 2 15.69 21.04 -1.41
C GLU A 2 16.61 20.20 -2.30
N GLU A 3 17.78 19.83 -1.78
CA GLU A 3 18.68 18.87 -2.41
C GLU A 3 17.99 17.49 -2.36
N PHE A 4 17.33 17.12 -3.44
CA PHE A 4 16.88 15.74 -3.60
C PHE A 4 18.12 14.87 -3.79
N PHE A 5 18.16 13.74 -3.08
CA PHE A 5 19.20 12.73 -3.28
C PHE A 5 19.10 12.20 -4.71
N HIS A 6 20.06 12.56 -5.56
CA HIS A 6 20.14 12.06 -6.92
C HIS A 6 20.74 10.65 -6.92
N TYR A 7 19.97 9.66 -7.37
CA TYR A 7 20.53 8.32 -7.58
C TYR A 7 21.61 8.37 -8.67
N PRO A 8 22.79 7.74 -8.45
CA PRO A 8 23.83 7.65 -9.46
C PRO A 8 23.34 6.96 -10.74
N ASP A 9 23.86 7.41 -11.88
CA ASP A 9 23.44 7.04 -13.24
C ASP A 9 23.60 5.55 -13.57
N ASP A 10 24.59 4.90 -12.97
CA ASP A 10 24.98 3.50 -13.14
C ASP A 10 24.18 2.55 -12.24
N VAL A 11 23.45 3.07 -11.25
CA VAL A 11 22.60 2.25 -10.38
C VAL A 11 21.49 1.62 -11.21
N ILE A 12 21.20 0.35 -10.93
CA ILE A 12 20.12 -0.39 -11.59
C ILE A 12 18.77 0.17 -11.13
N PHE A 13 18.01 0.72 -12.07
CA PHE A 13 16.61 1.13 -11.91
C PHE A 13 15.66 -0.09 -11.91
N HIS A 14 15.92 -1.15 -12.68
CA HIS A 14 15.29 -2.47 -12.47
C HIS A 14 16.08 -3.58 -13.20
N GLY A 15 16.06 -4.85 -12.74
CA GLY A 15 16.74 -5.96 -13.43
C GLY A 15 16.87 -7.26 -12.66
N ASP A 16 17.11 -8.37 -13.35
CA ASP A 16 17.83 -9.55 -12.82
C ASP A 16 19.29 -9.44 -13.29
N ASP A 17 20.18 -10.24 -12.69
CA ASP A 17 21.65 -10.24 -12.82
C ASP A 17 22.25 -10.23 -14.26
N SER A 18 21.44 -10.19 -15.32
CA SER A 18 21.90 -10.13 -16.73
C SER A 18 21.19 -9.10 -17.64
N GLN A 19 20.15 -8.37 -17.19
CA GLN A 19 19.34 -7.46 -18.05
C GLN A 19 18.85 -6.22 -17.28
N GLY A 20 19.67 -5.67 -16.39
CA GLY A 20 19.34 -4.46 -15.64
C GLY A 20 19.32 -3.20 -16.51
N PHE A 21 18.38 -2.31 -16.24
CA PHE A 21 18.29 -0.99 -16.83
C PHE A 21 18.64 0.06 -15.79
N THR A 22 19.50 1.04 -16.12
CA THR A 22 20.05 1.99 -15.15
C THR A 22 19.20 3.26 -15.00
N PHE A 23 19.49 4.07 -13.98
CA PHE A 23 18.87 5.39 -13.81
C PHE A 23 19.16 6.35 -14.97
N LEU A 24 20.38 6.33 -15.53
CA LEU A 24 20.70 7.10 -16.74
C LEU A 24 19.77 6.72 -17.88
N GLN A 25 19.65 5.43 -18.14
CA GLN A 25 18.82 4.96 -19.23
C GLN A 25 17.34 5.35 -18.99
N ALA A 26 16.88 5.32 -17.73
CA ALA A 26 15.52 5.75 -17.35
C ALA A 26 15.26 7.22 -17.64
N ARG A 27 16.23 8.09 -17.31
CA ARG A 27 16.18 9.53 -17.58
C ARG A 27 16.20 9.84 -19.08
N THR A 28 16.79 8.97 -19.90
CA THR A 28 16.84 9.15 -21.37
C THR A 28 15.59 8.65 -22.12
N LEU A 29 14.61 8.02 -21.45
CA LEU A 29 13.39 7.58 -22.10
C LEU A 29 12.50 8.76 -22.50
N ASN A 30 12.05 8.76 -23.75
CA ASN A 30 11.10 9.75 -24.27
C ASN A 30 9.70 9.16 -24.53
N ASP A 31 9.57 7.83 -24.63
CA ASP A 31 8.28 7.15 -24.85
C ASP A 31 7.58 6.85 -23.51
N ASP A 32 6.43 7.48 -23.30
CA ASP A 32 5.58 7.28 -22.13
C ASP A 32 5.12 5.82 -21.96
N ASN A 33 4.84 5.10 -23.04
CA ASN A 33 4.43 3.70 -22.94
C ASN A 33 5.57 2.83 -22.42
N GLU A 34 6.79 3.10 -22.87
CA GLU A 34 7.98 2.41 -22.37
C GLU A 34 8.25 2.78 -20.91
N LYS A 35 8.12 4.06 -20.52
CA LYS A 35 8.21 4.48 -19.11
C LYS A 35 7.23 3.72 -18.22
N LEU A 36 5.97 3.62 -18.63
CA LEU A 36 4.93 2.91 -17.87
C LEU A 36 5.19 1.41 -17.79
N ARG A 37 5.62 0.78 -18.89
CA ARG A 37 6.00 -0.64 -18.90
C ARG A 37 7.19 -0.90 -17.96
N LYS A 38 8.20 -0.02 -17.97
CA LYS A 38 9.37 -0.11 -17.09
C LYS A 38 9.00 0.12 -15.62
N LEU A 39 8.11 1.07 -15.34
CA LEU A 39 7.54 1.27 -14.02
C LEU A 39 6.81 0.02 -13.54
N GLN A 40 5.98 -0.57 -14.41
CA GLN A 40 5.25 -1.79 -14.13
C GLN A 40 6.19 -2.90 -13.67
N ILE A 41 7.22 -3.17 -14.48
CA ILE A 41 8.21 -4.21 -14.21
C ILE A 41 8.97 -3.92 -12.91
N ARG A 42 9.38 -2.67 -12.66
CA ARG A 42 10.10 -2.28 -11.44
C ARG A 42 9.27 -2.61 -10.21
N LEU A 43 8.05 -2.09 -10.12
CA LEU A 43 7.21 -2.28 -8.94
C LEU A 43 6.77 -3.73 -8.81
N GLU A 44 6.45 -4.43 -9.90
CA GLU A 44 6.23 -5.87 -9.87
C GLU A 44 7.44 -6.63 -9.32
N ARG A 45 8.67 -6.26 -9.68
CA ARG A 45 9.86 -6.93 -9.12
C ARG A 45 10.03 -6.65 -7.63
N TYR A 46 9.92 -5.40 -7.21
CA TYR A 46 9.94 -5.04 -5.78
C TYR A 46 8.83 -5.79 -5.03
N TYR A 47 7.65 -5.92 -5.63
CA TYR A 47 6.47 -6.48 -4.97
C TYR A 47 6.14 -7.97 -5.24
N LEU A 48 6.80 -8.63 -6.18
CA LEU A 48 6.69 -10.07 -6.44
C LEU A 48 7.95 -10.79 -5.97
N ASN A 49 9.11 -10.29 -6.39
CA ASN A 49 10.41 -10.95 -6.23
C ASN A 49 11.15 -10.49 -4.97
N GLY A 50 11.05 -9.21 -4.57
CA GLY A 50 11.57 -8.75 -3.29
C GLY A 50 11.01 -9.53 -2.10
N PHE A 51 9.80 -10.07 -2.26
CA PHE A 51 9.11 -10.90 -1.28
C PHE A 51 9.38 -12.40 -1.37
N LYS A 52 9.90 -12.93 -2.49
CA LYS A 52 10.04 -14.40 -2.68
C LYS A 52 10.93 -15.06 -1.62
N ARG A 53 11.81 -14.28 -0.98
CA ARG A 53 12.75 -14.78 0.04
C ARG A 53 12.25 -14.60 1.48
N SER A 54 11.27 -13.73 1.72
CA SER A 54 10.74 -13.54 3.07
C SER A 54 9.73 -14.62 3.40
N ARG A 55 10.04 -15.47 4.39
CA ARG A 55 9.10 -16.45 4.96
C ARG A 55 8.29 -15.90 6.13
N HIS A 56 8.60 -14.69 6.59
CA HIS A 56 7.99 -14.10 7.77
C HIS A 56 6.77 -13.26 7.39
N ASP A 57 5.58 -13.65 7.84
CA ASP A 57 4.32 -13.01 7.43
C ASP A 57 4.22 -11.54 7.85
N PHE A 58 4.87 -11.16 8.95
CA PHE A 58 5.02 -9.76 9.34
C PHE A 58 5.72 -8.92 8.25
N ASN A 59 6.86 -9.38 7.73
CA ASN A 59 7.61 -8.67 6.70
C ASN A 59 6.83 -8.62 5.39
N ILE A 60 6.13 -9.71 5.04
CA ILE A 60 5.25 -9.74 3.87
C ILE A 60 4.15 -8.68 4.04
N SER A 61 3.51 -8.63 5.19
CA SER A 61 2.46 -7.65 5.46
C SER A 61 3.01 -6.23 5.38
N VAL A 62 4.09 -5.92 6.11
CA VAL A 62 4.79 -4.61 6.08
C VAL A 62 5.10 -4.14 4.66
N MET A 63 5.67 -5.01 3.84
CA MET A 63 6.04 -4.65 2.48
C MET A 63 4.83 -4.54 1.55
N SER A 64 3.77 -5.34 1.75
CA SER A 64 2.50 -5.18 1.03
C SER A 64 1.86 -3.83 1.35
N CYS A 65 1.96 -3.40 2.59
CA CYS A 65 1.46 -2.12 3.05
C CYS A 65 2.19 -0.92 2.41
N ILE A 66 3.51 -1.02 2.27
CA ILE A 66 4.30 -0.05 1.48
C ILE A 66 3.81 -0.05 0.02
N GLY A 67 3.55 -1.24 -0.53
CA GLY A 67 2.99 -1.37 -1.89
C GLY A 67 1.62 -0.73 -2.07
N LEU A 68 0.76 -0.75 -1.06
CA LEU A 68 -0.53 -0.06 -1.10
C LEU A 68 -0.37 1.45 -1.13
N GLU A 69 0.57 2.01 -0.37
CA GLU A 69 0.89 3.44 -0.42
C GLU A 69 1.43 3.84 -1.80
N VAL A 70 2.30 3.02 -2.39
CA VAL A 70 2.81 3.24 -3.76
C VAL A 70 1.72 3.09 -4.82
N LEU A 71 0.83 2.10 -4.70
CA LEU A 71 -0.30 1.97 -5.61
C LEU A 71 -1.22 3.20 -5.52
N GLY A 72 -1.45 3.72 -4.32
CA GLY A 72 -2.18 4.97 -4.12
C GLY A 72 -1.54 6.15 -4.83
N GLN A 73 -0.21 6.24 -4.81
CA GLN A 73 0.53 7.27 -5.54
C GLN A 73 0.40 7.15 -7.05
N VAL A 74 0.62 5.94 -7.57
CA VAL A 74 0.57 5.67 -9.01
C VAL A 74 -0.84 5.91 -9.56
N MET A 75 -1.87 5.51 -8.83
CA MET A 75 -3.23 5.55 -9.36
C MET A 75 -3.94 6.85 -9.02
N LEU A 76 -3.85 7.28 -7.76
CA LEU A 76 -4.65 8.39 -7.26
C LEU A 76 -3.84 9.69 -7.16
N GLY A 77 -2.52 9.62 -7.34
CA GLY A 77 -1.64 10.78 -7.41
C GLY A 77 -1.14 11.28 -6.06
N PHE A 78 -0.51 12.46 -6.09
CA PHE A 78 0.27 13.02 -5.00
C PHE A 78 -0.32 14.33 -4.50
N ASP A 79 0.03 14.72 -3.28
CA ASP A 79 0.01 16.12 -2.89
C ASP A 79 1.18 16.90 -3.52
N ASP A 80 1.23 18.21 -3.25
CA ASP A 80 2.28 19.10 -3.75
C ASP A 80 3.67 18.74 -3.22
N LYS A 81 3.75 17.91 -2.18
CA LYS A 81 4.98 17.42 -1.56
C LYS A 81 5.38 16.02 -2.06
N GLY A 82 4.67 15.47 -3.05
CA GLY A 82 4.96 14.14 -3.59
C GLY A 82 4.54 12.99 -2.68
N LYS A 83 3.63 13.23 -1.71
CA LYS A 83 3.13 12.21 -0.77
C LYS A 83 1.73 11.74 -1.16
N THR A 84 1.41 10.50 -0.79
CA THR A 84 0.04 9.96 -0.93
C THR A 84 -0.89 10.68 0.03
N VAL A 85 -2.02 11.17 -0.48
CA VAL A 85 -3.08 11.75 0.38
C VAL A 85 -3.76 10.62 1.15
N ALA A 86 -4.05 10.86 2.43
CA ALA A 86 -4.57 9.85 3.33
C ALA A 86 -5.84 9.14 2.82
N ASP A 87 -6.78 9.90 2.28
CA ASP A 87 -8.06 9.39 1.77
C ASP A 87 -7.87 8.58 0.49
N LYS A 88 -6.87 8.95 -0.32
CA LYS A 88 -6.50 8.19 -1.51
C LYS A 88 -5.93 6.83 -1.13
N THR A 89 -5.04 6.76 -0.13
CA THR A 89 -4.55 5.45 0.34
C THR A 89 -5.69 4.59 0.88
N LEU A 90 -6.65 5.15 1.61
CA LEU A 90 -7.83 4.41 2.11
C LEU A 90 -8.63 3.76 0.97
N GLN A 91 -8.80 4.46 -0.15
CA GLN A 91 -9.47 3.92 -1.33
C GLN A 91 -8.75 2.69 -1.89
N VAL A 92 -7.42 2.60 -1.77
CA VAL A 92 -6.67 1.41 -2.22
C VAL A 92 -6.97 0.20 -1.34
N TYR A 93 -7.06 0.36 -0.01
CA TYR A 93 -7.43 -0.75 0.89
C TYR A 93 -8.80 -1.31 0.55
N LYS A 94 -9.74 -0.44 0.20
CA LYS A 94 -11.10 -0.80 -0.20
C LYS A 94 -11.14 -1.68 -1.45
N TRP A 95 -10.21 -1.51 -2.39
CA TRP A 95 -10.11 -2.38 -3.58
C TRP A 95 -9.66 -3.81 -3.26
N LEU A 96 -9.03 -4.07 -2.11
CA LEU A 96 -8.44 -5.38 -1.82
C LEU A 96 -9.49 -6.42 -1.46
N ASP A 97 -10.45 -6.01 -0.64
CA ASP A 97 -11.49 -6.88 -0.09
C ASP A 97 -12.76 -6.06 0.22
N PRO A 98 -13.96 -6.49 -0.22
CA PRO A 98 -15.22 -5.79 0.06
C PRO A 98 -15.48 -5.53 1.54
N ILE A 99 -14.96 -6.36 2.45
CA ILE A 99 -15.13 -6.13 3.89
C ILE A 99 -14.49 -4.81 4.34
N LEU A 100 -13.42 -4.37 3.67
CA LEU A 100 -12.71 -3.13 4.01
C LEU A 100 -13.50 -1.87 3.62
N GLU A 101 -14.48 -1.99 2.73
CA GLU A 101 -15.42 -0.92 2.38
C GLU A 101 -16.51 -0.74 3.43
N GLN A 102 -16.82 -1.78 4.19
CA GLN A 102 -17.93 -1.78 5.13
C GLN A 102 -17.66 -0.83 6.29
N GLN A 103 -18.74 -0.21 6.77
CA GLN A 103 -18.71 0.57 7.99
C GLN A 103 -18.52 -0.35 9.20
N THR A 104 -17.80 0.14 10.20
CA THR A 104 -17.64 -0.57 11.46
C THR A 104 -19.00 -0.72 12.15
N SER A 105 -19.28 -1.91 12.70
CA SER A 105 -20.50 -2.12 13.48
C SER A 105 -20.43 -1.39 14.83
N ALA A 106 -21.58 -1.11 15.45
CA ALA A 106 -21.60 -0.56 16.80
C ALA A 106 -20.96 -1.52 17.82
N VAL A 107 -21.17 -2.83 17.66
CA VAL A 107 -20.60 -3.87 18.54
C VAL A 107 -19.07 -3.88 18.42
N PHE A 108 -18.55 -3.88 17.19
CA PHE A 108 -17.12 -3.77 16.93
C PHE A 108 -16.52 -2.55 17.61
N ARG A 109 -17.10 -1.36 17.39
CA ARG A 109 -16.57 -0.10 17.93
C ARG A 109 -16.52 -0.10 19.46
N THR A 110 -17.57 -0.58 20.10
CA THR A 110 -17.63 -0.71 21.56
C THR A 110 -16.51 -1.62 22.07
N ASN A 111 -16.38 -2.83 21.50
CA ASN A 111 -15.36 -3.78 21.94
C ASN A 111 -13.94 -3.31 21.62
N TYR A 112 -13.75 -2.69 20.46
CA TYR A 112 -12.48 -2.13 20.03
C TYR A 112 -11.97 -1.08 21.04
N ASN A 113 -12.86 -0.17 21.47
CA ASN A 113 -12.57 0.89 22.43
C ASN A 113 -12.32 0.34 23.84
N LEU A 114 -13.20 -0.54 24.34
CA LEU A 114 -13.09 -1.12 25.68
C LEU A 114 -11.76 -1.84 25.89
N LYS A 115 -11.30 -2.62 24.90
CA LYS A 115 -10.11 -3.48 25.05
C LYS A 115 -8.78 -2.75 24.90
N ARG A 116 -8.78 -1.53 24.35
CA ARG A 116 -7.54 -0.79 24.10
C ARG A 116 -7.22 0.25 25.16
N ASN A 117 -7.99 0.34 26.25
CA ASN A 117 -7.74 1.20 27.40
C ASN A 117 -7.10 2.54 26.98
N TYR A 118 -7.74 3.25 26.06
CA TYR A 118 -7.42 4.65 25.81
C TYR A 118 -8.30 5.46 26.77
N PRO A 119 -7.89 5.73 28.02
CA PRO A 119 -8.51 6.81 28.75
C PRO A 119 -8.09 8.05 27.97
N ASN A 120 -9.02 8.68 27.24
CA ASN A 120 -8.68 9.99 26.72
C ASN A 120 -9.17 11.07 27.69
N PRO A 121 -8.28 11.71 28.47
CA PRO A 121 -8.60 12.95 29.16
C PRO A 121 -8.91 14.12 28.18
N ALA A 122 -8.72 13.93 26.87
CA ALA A 122 -9.04 14.90 25.81
C ALA A 122 -10.22 14.50 24.89
N GLY A 123 -11.01 13.47 25.23
CA GLY A 123 -12.31 13.23 24.55
C GLY A 123 -12.27 12.79 23.08
N ILE A 124 -11.15 12.28 22.56
CA ILE A 124 -11.12 11.70 21.20
C ILE A 124 -11.89 10.38 21.21
N ASP A 125 -13.13 10.43 20.73
CA ASP A 125 -13.94 9.27 20.43
C ASP A 125 -13.48 8.66 19.10
N PHE A 126 -12.79 7.52 19.17
CA PHE A 126 -12.38 6.77 17.97
C PHE A 126 -13.59 6.33 17.12
N ALA A 127 -14.83 6.34 17.65
CA ALA A 127 -16.04 6.13 16.87
C ALA A 127 -16.32 7.23 15.84
N GLN A 128 -15.81 8.46 16.03
CA GLN A 128 -16.03 9.56 15.10
C GLN A 128 -15.05 9.59 13.92
N GLY A 129 -13.91 8.89 14.00
CA GLY A 129 -12.83 8.97 13.02
C GLY A 129 -12.38 7.64 12.39
N LEU A 130 -13.09 6.55 12.64
CA LEU A 130 -12.87 5.21 12.07
C LEU A 130 -14.18 4.68 11.50
N LEU A 131 -14.54 5.19 10.32
CA LEU A 131 -15.83 4.87 9.70
C LEU A 131 -15.82 3.46 9.12
N THR A 132 -14.69 3.01 8.58
CA THR A 132 -14.57 1.74 7.85
C THR A 132 -13.48 0.82 8.41
N TYR A 133 -13.56 -0.47 8.08
CA TYR A 133 -12.49 -1.42 8.41
C TYR A 133 -11.16 -1.09 7.71
N ALA A 134 -11.19 -0.44 6.53
CA ALA A 134 -10.00 0.12 5.89
C ALA A 134 -9.28 1.17 6.77
N ASP A 135 -10.03 2.01 7.50
CA ASP A 135 -9.45 3.02 8.39
C ASP A 135 -8.65 2.37 9.53
N ILE A 136 -9.23 1.33 10.13
CA ILE A 136 -8.61 0.58 11.23
C ILE A 136 -7.36 -0.13 10.72
N PHE A 137 -7.45 -0.81 9.59
CA PHE A 137 -6.32 -1.50 8.98
C PHE A 137 -5.18 -0.49 8.71
N ARG A 138 -5.45 0.59 7.98
CA ARG A 138 -4.43 1.59 7.63
C ARG A 138 -3.78 2.24 8.86
N LYS A 139 -4.55 2.56 9.91
CA LYS A 139 -3.99 3.12 11.16
C LYS A 139 -3.19 2.07 11.93
N GLY A 140 -3.70 0.85 12.05
CA GLY A 140 -3.00 -0.28 12.68
C GLY A 140 -1.66 -0.54 12.00
N LEU A 141 -1.60 -0.48 10.69
CA LEU A 141 -0.41 -0.63 9.86
C LEU A 141 0.65 0.45 10.10
N ARG A 142 0.26 1.74 10.12
CA ARG A 142 1.20 2.84 10.41
C ARG A 142 1.83 2.71 11.79
N ASN A 143 1.09 2.22 12.77
CA ASN A 143 1.60 1.99 14.12
C ASN A 143 2.41 0.67 14.22
N SER A 144 2.08 -0.34 13.42
CA SER A 144 2.72 -1.67 13.45
C SER A 144 4.16 -1.68 12.95
N PHE A 145 4.59 -0.69 12.15
CA PHE A 145 5.99 -0.54 11.75
C PHE A 145 6.93 -0.29 12.94
N SER A 146 6.39 0.07 14.11
CA SER A 146 7.16 0.30 15.34
C SER A 146 7.11 -0.86 16.35
N HIS A 147 6.05 -1.68 16.38
CA HIS A 147 5.82 -2.62 17.51
C HIS A 147 5.19 -3.98 17.16
N THR A 148 5.43 -4.53 15.97
CA THR A 148 4.75 -5.75 15.44
C THR A 148 3.25 -5.53 15.23
N TYR A 149 2.59 -6.30 14.36
CA TYR A 149 1.15 -6.20 14.06
C TYR A 149 0.29 -6.72 15.23
N ARG A 150 0.43 -6.08 16.38
CA ARG A 150 -0.44 -6.19 17.56
C ARG A 150 -0.96 -4.81 17.98
N SER A 151 -0.55 -3.76 17.26
CA SER A 151 -0.94 -2.39 17.56
C SER A 151 -2.36 -2.14 17.09
N LEU A 152 -3.16 -1.47 17.92
CA LEU A 152 -4.56 -1.15 17.62
C LEU A 152 -5.44 -2.38 17.28
N GLY A 153 -5.07 -3.57 17.80
CA GLY A 153 -5.74 -4.86 17.59
C GLY A 153 -6.12 -5.13 16.14
N VAL A 154 -5.11 -4.92 15.30
CA VAL A 154 -4.98 -5.56 14.01
C VAL A 154 -3.91 -6.64 14.20
N PHE A 155 -4.21 -7.87 13.79
CA PHE A 155 -3.39 -9.06 13.96
C PHE A 155 -3.08 -9.71 12.61
N LEU A 156 -2.05 -10.54 12.57
CA LEU A 156 -1.70 -11.36 11.42
C LEU A 156 -1.92 -12.83 11.72
N ASP A 157 -2.56 -13.54 10.80
CA ASP A 157 -2.74 -14.99 10.86
C ASP A 157 -2.75 -15.54 9.41
N ASP A 158 -1.73 -16.31 9.05
CA ASP A 158 -1.58 -16.87 7.71
C ASP A 158 -2.42 -18.15 7.50
N SER A 159 -3.01 -18.69 8.56
CA SER A 159 -3.89 -19.85 8.51
C SER A 159 -5.31 -19.52 8.05
N LEU A 160 -5.68 -18.23 8.04
CA LEU A 160 -6.98 -17.77 7.54
C LEU A 160 -7.14 -18.08 6.05
N THR A 161 -8.35 -18.51 5.67
CA THR A 161 -8.70 -18.73 4.26
C THR A 161 -9.15 -17.46 3.54
N GLU A 162 -9.43 -16.40 4.30
CA GLU A 162 -9.87 -15.09 3.83
C GLU A 162 -8.80 -14.01 4.08
N LEU A 163 -8.86 -12.90 3.33
CA LEU A 163 -7.85 -11.84 3.44
C LEU A 163 -7.97 -11.09 4.77
N VAL A 164 -9.18 -10.75 5.18
CA VAL A 164 -9.48 -10.12 6.47
C VAL A 164 -10.62 -10.86 7.14
N LYS A 165 -10.43 -11.22 8.40
CA LYS A 165 -11.48 -11.64 9.32
C LYS A 165 -11.75 -10.52 10.32
N VAL A 166 -13.02 -10.16 10.49
CA VAL A 166 -13.46 -9.24 11.54
C VAL A 166 -13.94 -10.06 12.74
N ASP A 167 -13.38 -9.81 13.91
CA ASP A 167 -13.92 -10.32 15.17
C ASP A 167 -14.65 -9.19 15.89
N GLU A 168 -15.98 -9.23 15.79
CA GLU A 168 -16.89 -8.24 16.37
C GLU A 168 -16.87 -8.27 17.91
N HIS A 169 -16.66 -9.44 18.52
CA HIS A 169 -16.67 -9.63 19.98
C HIS A 169 -15.36 -9.18 20.62
N GLU A 170 -14.25 -9.40 19.91
CA GLU A 170 -12.93 -8.96 20.32
C GLU A 170 -12.61 -7.53 19.83
N GLY A 171 -13.41 -6.98 18.91
CA GLY A 171 -13.19 -5.67 18.32
C GLY A 171 -11.81 -5.62 17.66
N LEU A 172 -11.48 -6.62 16.85
CA LEU A 172 -10.18 -6.74 16.19
C LEU A 172 -10.30 -7.18 14.73
N LEU A 173 -9.26 -6.86 13.96
CA LEU A 173 -9.08 -7.34 12.59
C LEU A 173 -7.96 -8.37 12.58
N VAL A 174 -8.16 -9.50 11.91
CA VAL A 174 -7.12 -10.48 11.65
C VAL A 174 -6.88 -10.52 10.14
N ILE A 175 -5.64 -10.34 9.70
CA ILE A 175 -5.28 -10.24 8.29
C ILE A 175 -4.39 -11.41 7.91
N ASN A 176 -4.70 -12.05 6.79
CA ASN A 176 -3.77 -12.96 6.15
C ASN A 176 -2.77 -12.17 5.30
N GLY A 177 -1.53 -12.05 5.79
CA GLY A 177 -0.46 -11.33 5.09
C GLY A 177 -0.14 -11.85 3.68
N ARG A 178 -0.31 -13.16 3.45
CA ARG A 178 -0.06 -13.76 2.13
C ARG A 178 -1.18 -13.41 1.15
N MET A 179 -2.43 -13.46 1.61
CA MET A 179 -3.56 -13.03 0.78
C MET A 179 -3.54 -11.53 0.52
N LEU A 180 -3.14 -10.72 1.50
CA LEU A 180 -2.93 -9.29 1.32
C LEU A 180 -1.95 -9.01 0.18
N LYS A 181 -0.82 -9.72 0.15
CA LYS A 181 0.14 -9.63 -0.95
C LYS A 181 -0.49 -10.01 -2.29
N MET A 182 -1.23 -11.11 -2.34
CA MET A 182 -1.89 -11.56 -3.59
C MET A 182 -2.92 -10.55 -4.09
N ALA A 183 -3.75 -9.99 -3.21
CA ALA A 183 -4.72 -8.97 -3.56
C ALA A 183 -4.05 -7.68 -4.05
N LEU A 184 -3.02 -7.19 -3.34
CA LEU A 184 -2.23 -6.04 -3.80
C LEU A 184 -1.70 -6.27 -5.22
N LEU A 185 -1.15 -7.45 -5.51
CA LEU A 185 -0.58 -7.76 -6.82
C LEU A 185 -1.63 -7.87 -7.92
N ARG A 186 -2.82 -8.39 -7.60
CA ARG A 186 -3.97 -8.38 -8.50
C ARG A 186 -4.34 -6.95 -8.88
N GLU A 187 -4.61 -6.11 -7.87
CA GLU A 187 -4.97 -4.71 -8.09
C GLU A 187 -3.87 -3.97 -8.86
N TYR A 188 -2.62 -4.17 -8.47
CA TYR A 188 -1.48 -3.59 -9.15
C TYR A 188 -1.49 -3.88 -10.67
N ARG A 189 -1.66 -5.16 -11.05
CA ARG A 189 -1.67 -5.57 -12.47
C ARG A 189 -2.85 -5.00 -13.24
N GLU A 190 -4.04 -5.04 -12.65
CA GLU A 190 -5.25 -4.53 -13.30
C GLU A 190 -5.15 -3.01 -13.52
N LYS A 191 -4.66 -2.29 -12.51
CA LYS A 191 -4.50 -0.84 -12.55
C LYS A 191 -3.43 -0.39 -13.54
N PHE A 192 -2.28 -1.08 -13.64
CA PHE A 192 -1.27 -0.78 -14.66
C PHE A 192 -1.71 -1.14 -16.07
N LYS A 193 -2.51 -2.19 -16.25
CA LYS A 193 -3.14 -2.50 -17.54
C LYS A 193 -4.00 -1.33 -18.02
N SER A 194 -4.78 -0.70 -17.12
CA SER A 194 -5.58 0.48 -17.44
C SER A 194 -4.71 1.69 -17.84
N ALA A 195 -3.62 1.95 -17.11
CA ALA A 195 -2.70 3.06 -17.39
C ALA A 195 -1.97 2.90 -18.75
N ILE A 196 -1.50 1.70 -19.07
CA ILE A 196 -0.81 1.39 -20.33
C ILE A 196 -1.76 1.54 -21.52
N ASN A 197 -2.97 0.99 -21.40
CA ASN A 197 -3.99 1.07 -22.46
C ASN A 197 -4.65 2.45 -22.55
N ASN A 198 -4.28 3.38 -21.67
CA ASN A 198 -4.85 4.73 -21.58
C ASN A 198 -6.38 4.73 -21.43
N THR A 199 -6.94 3.70 -20.77
CA THR A 199 -8.39 3.63 -20.52
C THR A 199 -8.83 4.58 -19.40
N GLU A 200 -7.91 4.92 -18.49
CA GLU A 200 -8.10 5.93 -17.44
C GLU A 200 -6.93 6.94 -17.51
N PRO A 201 -7.09 8.09 -18.20
CA PRO A 201 -5.99 9.02 -18.46
C PRO A 201 -5.32 9.59 -17.21
N GLU A 202 -6.07 9.81 -16.13
CA GLU A 202 -5.53 10.32 -14.86
C GLU A 202 -4.54 9.32 -14.24
N HIS A 203 -4.87 8.04 -14.26
CA HIS A 203 -4.00 6.97 -13.79
C HIS A 203 -2.69 6.94 -14.57
N ARG A 204 -2.77 7.14 -15.89
CA ARG A 204 -1.60 7.23 -16.76
C ARG A 204 -0.70 8.40 -16.36
N GLN A 205 -1.27 9.59 -16.18
CA GLN A 205 -0.51 10.78 -15.80
C GLN A 205 0.14 10.65 -14.42
N ASN A 206 -0.59 10.10 -13.44
CA ASN A 206 -0.07 9.86 -12.10
C ASN A 206 1.09 8.86 -12.11
N ALA A 207 0.96 7.77 -12.87
CA ALA A 207 2.02 6.78 -13.05
C ALA A 207 3.27 7.36 -13.72
N LEU A 208 3.10 8.19 -14.77
CA LEU A 208 4.22 8.90 -15.40
C LEU A 208 4.90 9.87 -14.43
N ARG A 209 4.13 10.66 -13.69
CA ARG A 209 4.66 11.55 -12.66
C ARG A 209 5.43 10.79 -11.58
N TYR A 210 4.93 9.62 -11.17
CA TYR A 210 5.64 8.77 -10.21
C TYR A 210 6.96 8.27 -10.77
N PHE A 211 6.99 7.83 -12.03
CA PHE A 211 8.23 7.43 -12.71
C PHE A 211 9.26 8.56 -12.70
N GLU A 212 8.84 9.77 -13.07
CA GLU A 212 9.70 10.96 -13.04
C GLU A 212 10.20 11.29 -11.62
N LEU A 213 9.37 11.12 -10.60
CA LEU A 213 9.79 11.30 -9.20
C LEU A 213 10.82 10.26 -8.77
N LEU A 214 10.70 9.02 -9.23
CA LEU A 214 11.64 7.95 -8.87
C LEU A 214 13.02 8.17 -9.46
N ILE A 215 13.13 8.75 -10.65
CA ILE A 215 14.39 8.89 -11.39
C ILE A 215 15.10 10.22 -11.15
N ARG A 216 14.46 11.18 -10.48
CA ARG A 216 15.15 12.40 -10.03
C ARG A 216 16.21 12.01 -9.02
#